data_AF-A0AAW2BT51-F1
#
_entry.id   AF-A0AAW2BT51-F1
#
_cell.length_a   1.000
_cell.length_b   1.000
_cell.length_c   1.000
_cell.angle_alpha   90.00
_cell.angle_beta   90.00
_cell.angle_gamma   90.00
#
_symmetry.space_group_name_H-M   'P 1'
#
loop_
_entity.id
_entity.type
_entity.pdbx_description
1 polymer ?
#
loop_
_entity_poly.entity_id
_entity_poly.type
_entity_poly.pdbx_seq_one_letter_code
_entity_poly.pdbx_strand_id
1 'polypeptide(L)'
;MQNIRRIQVPLQKYIALMELQDRNERLFCKLLIDNIEELLPVVYTPTVSEACQKYGSIFKRPQGLYISLKEKGKILEVLKNWPEKTIQAIVVTDGERILGLRDLGC
;
A
#
# COMPACT_ATOMS: atom_id res chain seq x y z
N MET A 1 -6.57 -0.47 -18.68
CA MET A 1 -5.20 -0.27 -19.21
C MET A 1 -4.97 1.04 -19.94
N GLN A 2 -5.81 1.47 -20.88
CA GLN A 2 -5.55 2.69 -21.69
C GLN A 2 -5.19 3.94 -20.86
N ASN A 3 -5.97 4.25 -19.80
CA ASN A 3 -5.69 5.40 -18.94
C ASN A 3 -4.37 5.26 -18.16
N ILE A 4 -4.08 4.06 -17.64
CA ILE A 4 -2.83 3.78 -16.90
C ILE A 4 -1.60 3.95 -17.81
N ARG A 5 -1.67 3.49 -19.06
CA ARG A 5 -0.57 3.61 -20.04
C ARG A 5 -0.31 5.05 -20.49
N ARG A 6 -1.31 5.93 -20.43
CA ARG A 6 -1.14 7.36 -20.77
C ARG A 6 -0.35 8.14 -19.72
N ILE A 7 -0.40 7.72 -18.46
CA ILE A 7 0.37 8.33 -17.38
C ILE A 7 1.86 8.02 -17.62
N GLN A 8 2.72 9.03 -17.61
CA GLN A 8 4.15 8.85 -17.88
C GLN A 8 4.95 8.60 -16.59
N VAL A 9 4.58 9.26 -15.49
CA VAL A 9 5.32 9.19 -14.24
C VAL A 9 4.93 7.92 -13.46
N PRO A 10 5.88 7.03 -13.10
CA PRO A 10 5.58 5.79 -12.37
C PRO A 10 4.82 6.02 -11.06
N LEU A 11 5.22 7.00 -10.26
CA LEU A 11 4.54 7.34 -9.01
C LEU A 11 3.06 7.74 -9.23
N GLN A 12 2.75 8.44 -10.33
CA GLN A 12 1.36 8.77 -10.66
C GLN A 12 0.55 7.54 -11.07
N LYS A 13 1.18 6.56 -11.75
CA LYS A 13 0.54 5.26 -12.02
C LYS A 13 0.27 4.50 -10.73
N TYR A 14 1.24 4.48 -9.80
CA TYR A 14 1.07 3.88 -8.48
C TYR A 14 -0.13 4.47 -7.74
N ILE A 15 -0.22 5.81 -7.65
CA ILE A 15 -1.34 6.50 -7.01
C ILE A 15 -2.68 6.10 -7.66
N ALA A 16 -2.75 6.08 -9.00
CA ALA A 16 -3.96 5.70 -9.72
C ALA A 16 -4.37 4.23 -9.48
N LEU A 17 -3.40 3.32 -9.34
CA LEU A 17 -3.65 1.91 -9.03
C LEU A 17 -4.09 1.70 -7.59
N MET A 18 -3.50 2.41 -6.62
CA MET A 18 -3.96 2.37 -5.22
C MET A 18 -5.38 2.92 -5.06
N GLU A 19 -5.71 4.01 -5.78
CA GLU A 19 -7.09 4.51 -5.83
C GLU A 19 -8.08 3.53 -6.47
N LEU A 20 -7.62 2.68 -7.40
CA LEU A 20 -8.45 1.62 -7.98
C LEU A 20 -8.66 0.51 -6.96
N GLN A 21 -7.63 0.11 -6.22
CA GLN A 21 -7.71 -0.87 -5.14
C GLN A 21 -8.75 -0.44 -4.09
N ASP A 22 -8.70 0.81 -3.64
CA ASP A 22 -9.63 1.36 -2.65
C ASP A 22 -11.09 1.39 -3.14
N ARG A 23 -11.31 1.48 -4.46
CA ARG A 23 -12.64 1.58 -5.07
C ARG A 23 -13.22 0.24 -5.48
N ASN A 24 -12.38 -0.65 -6.02
CA ASN A 24 -12.77 -1.94 -6.54
C ASN A 24 -11.58 -2.90 -6.53
N GLU A 25 -11.40 -3.57 -5.39
CA GLU A 25 -10.34 -4.55 -5.17
C GLU A 25 -10.35 -5.68 -6.21
N ARG A 26 -11.53 -6.19 -6.60
CA ARG A 26 -11.63 -7.26 -7.62
C ARG A 26 -11.09 -6.82 -8.97
N LEU A 27 -11.43 -5.60 -9.40
CA LEU A 27 -10.93 -5.05 -10.66
C LEU A 27 -9.42 -4.77 -10.58
N PHE A 28 -8.92 -4.25 -9.45
CA PHE A 28 -7.49 -4.08 -9.21
C PHE A 28 -6.73 -5.41 -9.34
N CYS A 29 -7.17 -6.45 -8.64
CA CYS A 29 -6.55 -7.77 -8.69
C CYS A 29 -6.61 -8.38 -10.10
N LYS A 30 -7.76 -8.31 -10.78
CA LYS A 30 -7.88 -8.81 -12.16
C LYS A 30 -6.95 -8.08 -13.13
N LEU A 31 -6.87 -6.75 -13.02
CA LEU A 31 -6.00 -5.91 -13.84
C LEU A 31 -4.53 -6.29 -13.66
N LEU A 32 -4.10 -6.51 -12.41
CA LEU A 32 -2.74 -6.94 -12.09
C LEU A 32 -2.43 -8.34 -12.64
N ILE A 33 -3.32 -9.31 -12.42
CA ILE A 33 -3.12 -10.69 -12.91
C ILE A 33 -2.96 -10.70 -14.45
N ASP A 34 -3.80 -9.95 -15.17
CA ASP A 34 -3.79 -9.92 -16.62
C ASP A 34 -2.58 -9.17 -17.22
N ASN A 35 -1.90 -8.31 -16.45
CA ASN A 35 -0.85 -7.42 -16.94
C ASN A 35 0.35 -7.38 -15.99
N ILE A 36 0.67 -8.50 -15.33
CA ILE A 36 1.58 -8.54 -14.20
C ILE A 36 2.99 -8.04 -14.56
N GLU A 37 3.50 -8.41 -15.74
CA GLU A 37 4.82 -7.99 -16.21
C GLU A 37 4.92 -6.46 -16.35
N GLU A 38 3.84 -5.81 -16.82
CA GLU A 38 3.79 -4.35 -17.01
C GLU A 38 3.58 -3.61 -15.68
N LEU A 39 2.76 -4.16 -14.78
CA LEU A 39 2.30 -3.45 -13.59
C LEU A 39 3.10 -3.75 -12.32
N LEU A 40 3.80 -4.89 -12.25
CA LEU A 40 4.61 -5.26 -11.08
C LEU A 40 5.67 -4.20 -10.75
N PRO A 41 6.42 -3.62 -11.70
CA PRO A 41 7.37 -2.55 -11.39
C PRO A 41 6.72 -1.25 -10.89
N VAL A 42 5.41 -1.09 -11.09
CA VAL A 42 4.63 0.07 -10.65
C VAL A 42 4.09 -0.13 -9.24
N VAL A 43 3.52 -1.30 -8.92
CA VAL A 43 2.97 -1.57 -7.57
C VAL A 43 3.98 -2.16 -6.59
N TYR A 44 5.15 -2.58 -7.09
CA TYR A 44 6.25 -3.10 -6.31
C TYR A 44 7.55 -2.33 -6.63
N THR A 45 8.70 -2.96 -6.46
CA THR A 45 9.99 -2.32 -6.74
C THR A 45 10.17 -2.01 -8.24
N PRO A 46 10.69 -0.82 -8.61
CA PRO A 46 11.25 0.21 -7.72
C PRO A 46 10.24 1.28 -7.25
N THR A 47 9.06 1.37 -7.85
CA THR A 47 8.14 2.50 -7.63
C THR A 47 7.58 2.55 -6.20
N VAL A 48 7.32 1.40 -5.58
CA VAL A 48 6.87 1.33 -4.18
C VAL A 48 7.87 1.97 -3.22
N SER A 49 9.17 1.91 -3.54
CA SER A 49 10.23 2.53 -2.75
C SER A 49 10.08 4.06 -2.73
N GLU A 50 9.84 4.67 -3.90
CA GLU A 50 9.55 6.11 -4.01
C GLU A 50 8.24 6.46 -3.31
N ALA A 51 7.22 5.61 -3.43
CA ALA A 51 5.95 5.80 -2.76
C ALA A 51 6.09 5.80 -1.23
N CYS A 52 6.92 4.92 -0.66
CA CYS A 52 7.24 4.93 0.78
C CYS A 52 7.91 6.26 1.19
N GLN A 53 8.91 6.73 0.45
CA GLN A 53 9.59 8.01 0.77
C GLN A 53 8.65 9.22 0.75
N LYS A 54 7.64 9.18 -0.14
CA LYS A 54 6.69 10.27 -0.34
C LYS A 54 5.33 10.00 0.30
N TYR A 55 5.19 8.95 1.13
CA TYR A 55 3.89 8.43 1.56
C TYR A 55 2.99 9.50 2.16
N GLY A 56 3.53 10.34 3.06
CA GLY A 56 2.79 11.44 3.69
C GLY A 56 2.25 12.48 2.68
N SER A 57 2.96 12.73 1.58
CA SER A 57 2.55 13.70 0.55
C SER A 57 1.55 13.15 -0.47
N ILE A 58 1.52 11.83 -0.67
CA ILE A 58 0.62 11.16 -1.61
C ILE A 58 -0.56 10.49 -0.92
N PHE A 59 -0.64 10.59 0.41
CA PHE A 59 -1.66 9.95 1.23
C PHE A 59 -3.07 10.41 0.84
N LYS A 60 -3.99 9.44 0.70
CA LYS A 60 -5.40 9.69 0.35
C LYS A 60 -6.37 8.98 1.27
N ARG A 61 -6.18 7.67 1.45
CA ARG A 61 -6.99 6.83 2.34
C ARG A 61 -6.07 5.90 3.12
N PRO A 62 -6.37 5.65 4.40
CA PRO A 62 -5.60 4.68 5.17
C PRO A 62 -5.85 3.28 4.63
N GLN A 63 -4.77 2.55 4.40
CA GLN A 63 -4.77 1.12 4.11
C GLN A 63 -4.08 0.39 5.25
N GLY A 64 -4.67 -0.71 5.72
CA GLY A 64 -4.16 -1.47 6.87
C GLY A 64 -4.46 -0.81 8.21
N LEU A 65 -3.73 -1.25 9.24
CA LEU A 65 -3.91 -0.84 10.63
C LEU A 65 -2.59 -0.29 11.17
N TYR A 66 -2.65 0.84 11.88
CA TYR A 66 -1.50 1.51 12.49
C TYR A 66 -1.57 1.35 14.00
N ILE A 67 -0.48 0.90 14.61
CA ILE A 67 -0.35 0.74 16.06
C ILE A 67 0.96 1.41 16.47
N SER A 68 0.89 2.43 17.31
CA SER A 68 2.06 3.15 17.81
C SER A 68 2.37 2.74 19.26
N LEU A 69 3.47 3.27 19.80
CA LEU A 69 3.80 3.10 21.21
C LEU A 69 2.72 3.67 22.15
N LYS A 70 1.87 4.59 21.68
CA LYS A 70 0.78 5.21 22.47
C LYS A 70 -0.32 4.20 22.81
N GLU A 71 -0.46 3.13 22.03
CA GLU A 71 -1.47 2.09 22.23
C GLU A 71 -0.96 0.96 23.15
N LYS A 72 0.18 1.14 23.84
CA LYS A 72 0.70 0.19 24.83
C LYS A 72 -0.38 -0.14 25.87
N GLY A 73 -0.67 -1.44 26.04
CA GLY A 73 -1.72 -1.93 26.92
C GLY A 73 -3.13 -1.96 26.32
N LYS A 74 -3.33 -1.39 25.12
CA LYS A 74 -4.62 -1.30 24.42
C LYS A 74 -4.62 -1.91 23.01
N ILE A 75 -3.56 -2.63 22.64
CA ILE A 75 -3.40 -3.22 21.29
C ILE A 75 -4.63 -4.05 20.87
N LEU A 76 -5.18 -4.85 21.78
CA LEU A 76 -6.37 -5.66 21.49
C LEU A 76 -7.60 -4.81 21.12
N GLU A 77 -7.74 -3.63 21.70
CA GLU A 77 -8.83 -2.69 21.37
C GLU A 77 -8.64 -2.14 19.95
N VAL A 78 -7.40 -1.83 19.56
CA VAL A 78 -7.09 -1.37 18.20
C VAL A 78 -7.38 -2.47 17.17
N LEU A 79 -6.98 -3.71 17.45
CA LEU A 79 -7.25 -4.86 16.56
C LEU A 79 -8.76 -5.11 16.38
N LYS A 80 -9.56 -4.91 17.43
CA LYS A 80 -11.03 -5.06 17.37
C LYS A 80 -11.71 -4.07 16.42
N ASN A 81 -11.07 -2.94 16.13
CA ASN A 81 -11.57 -1.95 15.17
C ASN A 81 -11.45 -2.41 13.72
N TRP A 82 -10.68 -3.46 13.42
CA TRP A 82 -10.61 -4.00 12.06
C TRP A 82 -11.95 -4.64 11.65
N PRO A 83 -12.48 -4.29 10.46
CA PRO A 83 -13.82 -4.73 10.05
C PRO A 83 -13.88 -6.24 9.82
N GLU A 84 -12.85 -6.82 9.20
CA GLU A 84 -12.79 -8.24 8.88
C GLU A 84 -12.49 -9.08 10.14
N LYS A 85 -13.27 -10.15 10.33
CA LYS A 85 -13.17 -11.00 11.54
C LYS A 85 -12.31 -12.23 11.36
N THR A 86 -12.18 -12.72 10.14
CA THR A 86 -11.40 -13.92 9.82
C THR A 86 -10.11 -13.52 9.12
N ILE A 87 -9.07 -13.25 9.91
CA ILE A 87 -7.75 -12.91 9.39
C ILE A 87 -6.88 -14.17 9.37
N GLN A 88 -6.30 -14.46 8.21
CA GLN A 88 -5.45 -15.64 8.00
C GLN A 88 -3.97 -15.30 7.84
N ALA A 89 -3.67 -14.07 7.44
CA ALA A 89 -2.30 -13.60 7.22
C ALA A 89 -2.15 -12.14 7.67
N ILE A 90 -1.01 -11.84 8.27
CA ILE A 90 -0.61 -10.49 8.66
C ILE A 90 0.78 -10.22 8.08
N VAL A 91 0.92 -9.10 7.39
CA VAL A 91 2.21 -8.52 7.01
C VAL A 91 2.41 -7.28 7.89
N VAL A 92 3.48 -7.26 8.67
CA VAL A 92 3.78 -6.19 9.63
C VAL A 92 5.19 -5.66 9.41
N THR A 93 5.37 -4.36 9.56
CA THR A 93 6.66 -3.66 9.51
C THR A 93 6.64 -2.52 10.53
N ASP A 94 7.81 -2.21 11.09
CA ASP A 94 8.07 -1.00 11.88
C ASP A 94 8.63 0.15 11.04
N GLY A 95 8.93 -0.10 9.76
CA GLY A 95 9.49 0.88 8.83
C GLY A 95 10.99 1.15 8.98
N GLU A 96 11.70 0.49 9.90
CA GLU A 96 13.11 0.80 10.18
C GLU A 96 14.05 0.40 9.01
N ARG A 97 13.66 -0.62 8.24
CA ARG A 97 14.41 -1.08 7.06
C ARG A 97 13.51 -1.31 5.86
N ILE A 98 13.13 -0.23 5.19
CA ILE A 98 12.45 -0.31 3.90
C ILE A 98 13.46 -0.53 2.79
N LEU A 99 13.58 -1.77 2.32
CA LEU A 99 14.46 -2.17 1.21
C LEU A 99 15.91 -1.68 1.42
N GLY A 100 16.46 -0.93 0.46
CA GLY A 100 17.75 -0.25 0.57
C GLY A 100 17.67 1.20 1.08
N LEU A 101 16.47 1.69 1.41
CA LEU A 101 16.21 3.07 1.80
C LEU A 101 16.40 3.35 3.29
N ARG A 102 16.56 2.30 4.10
CA ARG A 102 16.67 2.36 5.57
C ARG A 102 15.37 2.83 6.20
N ASP A 103 15.46 3.68 7.22
CA ASP A 103 14.34 4.08 8.06
C ASP A 103 13.42 5.05 7.33
N LEU A 104 12.19 4.59 7.09
CA LEU A 104 11.08 5.36 6.54
C LEU A 104 9.82 5.18 7.40
N GLY A 105 9.97 5.03 8.72
CA GLY A 105 8.86 4.87 9.65
C GLY A 105 7.79 5.97 9.57
N CYS A 106 6.81 5.88 10.47
CA CYS A 106 5.61 6.72 10.45
C CYS A 106 5.53 7.68 11.64
#